data_AF-A0A1J6IIE6-F1
#
_entry.id   AF-A0A1J6IIE6-F1
#
_cell.length_a   1.000
_cell.length_b   1.000
_cell.length_c   1.000
_cell.angle_alpha   90.00
_cell.angle_beta   90.00
_cell.angle_gamma   90.00
#
_symmetry.space_group_name_H-M   'P 1'
#
loop_
_entity.id
_entity.type
_entity.pdbx_description
1 polymer ?
#
loop_
_entity_poly.entity_id
_entity_poly.type
_entity_poly.pdbx_seq_one_letter_code
_entity_poly.pdbx_strand_id
1 'polypeptide(L)'
;MVMDGIVESLNKAYQEFITAAAIVLETRETHGDQKTAAVSSAIENFHQHLLLFKSTCDEAEGFVDYLKHSLGCDKFPSYSPEHVSIDSDNDQCNPIPIEADDEKTKTS
;
A
#
# COMPACT_ATOMS: atom_id res chain seq x y z
N MET A 1 24.51 13.83 -9.94
CA MET A 1 23.76 12.64 -9.49
C MET A 1 22.77 13.04 -8.40
N VAL A 2 21.84 13.98 -8.69
CA VAL A 2 20.82 14.43 -7.70
C VAL A 2 19.76 13.34 -7.51
N MET A 3 19.41 12.64 -8.59
CA MET A 3 18.48 11.51 -8.57
C MET A 3 18.94 10.37 -7.66
N ASP A 4 20.22 10.00 -7.72
CA ASP A 4 20.77 8.91 -6.89
C ASP A 4 20.68 9.26 -5.39
N GLY A 5 20.92 10.52 -5.02
CA GLY A 5 20.77 10.97 -3.63
C GLY A 5 19.32 10.95 -3.14
N ILE A 6 18.36 11.27 -4.01
CA ILE A 6 16.92 11.20 -3.68
C ILE A 6 16.49 9.75 -3.51
N VAL A 7 16.90 8.86 -4.42
CA VAL A 7 16.59 7.42 -4.35
C VAL A 7 17.21 6.80 -3.09
N GLU A 8 18.46 7.16 -2.76
CA GLU A 8 19.11 6.69 -1.54
C GLU A 8 18.39 7.18 -0.27
N SER A 9 17.99 8.46 -0.25
CA SER A 9 17.24 9.05 0.86
C SER A 9 15.88 8.38 1.04
N LEU A 10 15.15 8.14 -0.06
CA LEU A 10 13.86 7.45 -0.05
C LEU A 10 14.00 6.02 0.45
N ASN A 11 15.00 5.28 -0.04
CA ASN A 11 15.27 3.92 0.41
C ASN A 11 15.61 3.89 1.90
N LYS A 12 16.46 4.81 2.37
CA LYS A 12 16.79 4.92 3.79
C LYS A 12 15.55 5.21 4.65
N ALA A 13 14.75 6.21 4.28
CA ALA A 13 13.54 6.58 5.01
C ALA A 13 12.52 5.43 5.04
N TYR A 14 12.39 4.67 3.95
CA TYR A 14 11.56 3.47 3.88
C TYR A 14 12.04 2.39 4.86
N GLN A 15 13.34 2.06 4.87
CA GLN A 15 13.88 1.04 5.78
C GLN A 15 13.70 1.43 7.26
N GLU A 16 13.94 2.71 7.59
CA GLU A 16 13.74 3.22 8.96
C GLU A 16 12.26 3.17 9.37
N PHE A 17 11.34 3.52 8.48
CA PHE A 17 9.90 3.40 8.70
C PHE A 17 9.46 1.96 8.98
N ILE A 18 9.89 1.00 8.17
CA ILE A 18 9.56 -0.43 8.36
C ILE A 18 10.18 -0.96 9.65
N THR A 19 11.41 -0.56 9.97
CA THR A 19 12.07 -0.92 11.23
C THR A 19 11.28 -0.40 12.43
N ALA A 20 10.84 0.86 12.41
CA ALA A 20 10.03 1.43 13.48
C ALA A 20 8.67 0.73 13.62
N ALA A 21 8.06 0.30 12.52
CA ALA A 21 6.83 -0.49 12.53
C ALA A 21 7.04 -1.86 13.19
N ALA A 22 8.14 -2.55 12.87
CA ALA A 22 8.50 -3.83 13.49
C ALA A 22 8.68 -3.68 15.01
N ILE A 23 9.38 -2.62 15.45
CA ILE A 23 9.57 -2.32 16.88
C ILE A 23 8.22 -2.15 17.60
N VAL A 24 7.24 -1.47 17.00
CA VAL A 24 5.90 -1.34 17.59
C VAL A 24 5.23 -2.70 17.78
N LEU A 25 5.32 -3.59 16.79
CA LEU A 25 4.70 -4.92 16.85
C LEU A 25 5.38 -5.80 17.90
N GLU A 26 6.71 -5.85 17.93
CA GLU A 26 7.48 -6.59 18.93
C GLU A 26 7.23 -6.05 20.35
N THR A 27 7.18 -4.73 20.50
CA THR A 27 6.90 -4.10 21.79
C THR A 27 5.48 -4.41 22.27
N ARG A 28 4.49 -4.48 21.37
CA ARG A 28 3.12 -4.89 21.74
C ARG A 28 3.02 -6.37 22.08
N GLU A 29 3.76 -7.22 21.38
CA GLU A 29 3.79 -8.66 21.68
C GLU A 29 4.37 -8.92 23.07
N THR A 30 5.48 -8.25 23.40
CA THR A 30 6.18 -8.42 24.69
C THR A 30 5.43 -7.84 25.89
N HIS A 31 4.67 -6.75 25.70
CA HIS A 31 3.94 -6.10 26.78
C HIS A 31 2.47 -6.51 26.88
N GLY A 32 2.00 -7.38 25.98
CA GLY A 32 0.57 -7.57 25.73
C GLY A 32 -0.07 -6.30 25.18
N ASP A 33 -1.35 -6.34 24.82
CA ASP A 33 -2.09 -5.18 24.27
C ASP A 33 -2.32 -4.05 25.32
N GLN A 34 -1.50 -4.03 26.36
CA GLN A 34 -1.53 -3.09 27.45
C GLN A 34 -0.77 -1.82 27.04
N LYS A 35 -1.40 -0.66 27.21
CA LYS A 35 -0.79 0.63 26.90
C LYS A 35 0.31 0.97 27.92
N THR A 36 1.52 0.49 27.66
CA THR A 36 2.70 0.78 28.47
C THR A 36 3.45 2.01 27.96
N ALA A 37 4.35 2.55 28.78
CA ALA A 37 5.28 3.62 28.37
C ALA A 37 6.16 3.18 27.20
N ALA A 38 6.57 1.90 27.17
CA ALA A 38 7.35 1.32 26.09
C ALA A 38 6.57 1.32 24.76
N VAL A 39 5.32 0.82 24.77
CA VAL A 39 4.45 0.84 23.58
C VAL A 39 4.19 2.27 23.10
N SER A 40 3.99 3.21 24.04
CA SER A 40 3.76 4.63 23.69
C SER A 40 5.00 5.26 23.03
N SER A 41 6.21 4.96 23.54
CA SER A 41 7.46 5.43 22.95
C SER A 41 7.72 4.82 21.56
N ALA A 42 7.44 3.53 21.38
CA ALA A 42 7.55 2.86 20.08
C ALA A 42 6.59 3.47 19.04
N ILE A 43 5.34 3.79 19.43
CA ILE A 43 4.36 4.43 18.55
C ILE A 43 4.81 5.85 18.15
N GLU A 44 5.36 6.62 19.09
CA GLU A 44 5.89 7.95 18.79
C GLU A 44 7.07 7.87 17.82
N ASN A 45 8.00 6.93 18.03
CA ASN A 45 9.11 6.70 17.11
C ASN A 45 8.61 6.32 15.70
N PHE A 46 7.66 5.39 15.61
CA PHE A 46 7.00 5.05 14.35
C PHE A 46 6.38 6.26 13.65
N HIS A 47 5.70 7.13 14.40
CA HIS A 47 5.09 8.32 13.83
C HIS A 47 6.13 9.28 13.25
N GLN A 48 7.27 9.48 13.92
CA GLN A 48 8.36 10.32 13.40
C GLN A 48 8.92 9.76 12.08
N HIS A 49 9.19 8.45 12.01
CA HIS A 49 9.71 7.83 10.79
C HIS A 49 8.66 7.78 9.66
N LEU A 50 7.38 7.65 9.99
CA LEU A 50 6.28 7.76 9.01
C LEU A 50 6.23 9.17 8.39
N LEU A 51 6.35 10.22 9.20
CA LEU A 51 6.35 11.60 8.72
C LEU A 51 7.59 11.87 7.84
N LEU A 52 8.76 11.37 8.27
CA LEU A 52 9.99 11.48 7.48
C LEU A 52 9.84 10.80 6.11
N PHE A 53 9.35 9.56 6.09
CA PHE A 53 9.13 8.81 4.85
C PHE A 53 8.18 9.55 3.90
N LYS A 54 7.06 10.09 4.41
CA LYS A 54 6.15 10.91 3.61
C LYS A 54 6.84 12.14 3.02
N SER A 55 7.58 12.88 3.83
CA SER A 55 8.32 14.06 3.36
C SER A 55 9.33 13.70 2.26
N THR A 56 9.98 12.53 2.34
CA THR A 56 10.92 12.08 1.30
C THR A 56 10.20 11.62 0.03
N CYS A 57 8.99 11.05 0.15
CA CYS A 57 8.13 10.77 -1.00
C CYS A 57 7.73 12.07 -1.71
N ASP A 58 7.31 13.09 -0.96
CA ASP A 58 6.93 14.41 -1.52
C ASP A 58 8.13 15.07 -2.24
N GLU A 59 9.33 14.96 -1.67
CA GLU A 59 10.57 15.43 -2.30
C GLU A 59 10.87 14.69 -3.61
N ALA A 60 10.73 13.36 -3.60
CA ALA A 60 10.95 12.54 -4.80
C ALA A 60 9.93 12.85 -5.91
N GLU A 61 8.66 13.05 -5.56
CA GLU A 61 7.62 13.48 -6.50
C GLU A 61 7.95 14.85 -7.10
N GLY A 62 8.32 15.82 -6.26
CA GLY A 62 8.73 17.16 -6.72
C GLY A 62 9.93 17.12 -7.66
N PHE A 63 10.89 16.22 -7.44
CA PHE A 63 12.01 16.03 -8.36
C PHE A 63 11.58 15.41 -9.69
N VAL A 64 10.70 14.42 -9.66
CA VAL A 64 10.14 13.82 -10.89
C VAL A 64 9.37 14.86 -11.69
N ASP A 65 8.57 15.71 -11.03
CA ASP A 65 7.85 16.80 -11.69
C ASP A 65 8.79 17.87 -12.24
N TYR A 66 9.84 18.21 -11.50
CA TYR A 66 10.91 19.07 -12.02
C TYR A 66 11.55 18.48 -13.28
N LEU A 67 11.85 17.18 -13.30
CA LEU A 67 12.40 16.51 -14.48
C LEU A 67 11.41 16.52 -15.65
N LYS A 68 10.11 16.33 -15.40
CA LYS A 68 9.07 16.43 -16.43
C LYS A 68 9.11 17.82 -17.10
N HIS A 69 9.10 18.88 -16.30
CA HIS A 69 9.19 20.26 -16.79
C HIS A 69 10.50 20.53 -17.51
N SER A 70 11.64 20.12 -16.94
CA SER A 70 12.96 20.35 -17.52
C SER A 70 13.15 19.66 -18.86
N LEU A 71 12.51 18.49 -19.08
CA LEU A 71 12.63 17.72 -20.30
C LEU A 71 11.49 18.02 -21.30
N GLY A 72 10.60 18.98 -21.02
CA GLY A 72 9.46 19.31 -21.88
C GLY A 72 8.42 18.20 -21.97
N CYS A 73 8.39 17.35 -20.94
CA CYS A 73 7.59 16.14 -20.79
C CYS A 73 6.22 16.43 -20.15
N ASP A 74 5.87 17.70 -19.98
CA ASP A 74 4.61 18.20 -19.39
C ASP A 74 3.33 17.73 -20.11
N LYS A 75 3.49 17.16 -21.30
CA LYS A 75 2.41 16.62 -22.12
C LYS A 75 2.22 15.10 -21.96
N PHE A 76 3.06 14.41 -21.18
CA PHE A 76 2.76 13.02 -20.87
C PHE A 76 1.47 13.00 -20.06
N PRO A 77 0.42 12.30 -20.52
CA PRO A 77 -0.76 12.12 -19.71
C PRO A 77 -0.29 11.53 -18.38
N SER A 78 -0.60 12.22 -17.28
CA SER A 78 -0.51 11.60 -15.96
C SER A 78 -1.30 10.31 -16.08
N TYR A 79 -0.60 9.17 -16.08
CA TYR A 79 -1.26 7.89 -15.90
C TYR A 79 -1.78 7.91 -14.48
N SER A 80 -2.96 8.50 -14.33
CA SER A 80 -3.79 8.38 -13.17
C SER A 80 -4.61 7.12 -13.45
N PRO A 81 -4.32 5.97 -12.81
CA PRO A 81 -5.19 4.82 -12.88
C PRO A 81 -6.47 5.15 -12.10
N GLU A 82 -7.27 6.08 -12.64
CA GLU A 82 -8.58 6.40 -12.08
C GLU A 82 -9.56 5.39 -12.65
N HIS A 83 -10.21 4.70 -11.71
CA HIS A 83 -11.39 3.85 -11.86
C HIS A 83 -11.15 2.40 -12.31
N VAL A 84 -10.57 1.58 -11.42
CA VAL A 84 -11.19 0.27 -11.21
C VAL A 84 -12.34 0.49 -10.23
N SER A 85 -13.55 0.66 -10.74
CA SER A 85 -14.74 0.50 -9.93
C SER A 85 -14.78 -0.98 -9.53
N ILE A 86 -14.41 -1.28 -8.29
CA ILE A 86 -14.86 -2.53 -7.68
C ILE A 86 -16.31 -2.24 -7.32
N ASP A 87 -17.23 -2.65 -8.19
CA ASP A 87 -18.65 -2.68 -7.86
C ASP A 87 -18.81 -3.61 -6.65
N SER A 88 -18.93 -3.01 -5.47
CA SER A 88 -19.08 -3.72 -4.20
C SER A 88 -20.49 -4.28 -3.99
N ASP A 89 -21.36 -4.24 -5.01
CA ASP A 89 -22.75 -4.67 -4.99
C ASP A 89 -23.03 -5.88 -5.88
N ASN A 90 -22.20 -6.94 -5.82
CA ASN A 90 -22.64 -8.26 -6.28
C ASN A 90 -22.80 -9.22 -5.09
N ASP A 91 -23.74 -8.85 -4.22
CA ASP A 91 -24.31 -9.71 -3.19
C ASP A 91 -25.33 -10.66 -3.83
N GLN A 92 -24.84 -11.57 -4.69
CA GLN A 92 -25.67 -12.67 -5.17
C GLN A 92 -24.93 -14.00 -5.07
N CYS A 93 -24.94 -14.53 -3.84
CA CYS A 93 -25.03 -15.97 -3.61
C CYS A 93 -26.29 -16.51 -4.30
N ASN A 94 -26.21 -16.81 -5.60
CA ASN A 94 -27.15 -17.74 -6.22
C ASN A 94 -26.50 -19.13 -6.22
N PRO A 95 -27.07 -20.12 -5.51
CA PRO A 95 -26.67 -21.50 -5.68
C PRO A 95 -26.86 -21.90 -7.14
N ILE A 96 -25.84 -22.51 -7.74
CA ILE A 96 -25.93 -23.15 -9.05
C ILE A 96 -26.99 -24.25 -8.95
N PRO A 97 -28.07 -24.24 -9.76
CA PRO A 97 -28.98 -25.38 -9.84
C PRO A 97 -28.20 -26.59 -10.35
N ILE A 98 -28.11 -27.62 -9.52
CA ILE A 98 -27.59 -28.92 -9.91
C ILE A 98 -28.69 -29.55 -10.78
N GLU A 99 -28.55 -29.49 -12.11
CA GLU A 99 -29.40 -30.31 -12.97
C GLU A 99 -28.98 -31.77 -12.78
N ALA A 100 -29.75 -32.46 -11.94
CA ALA A 100 -29.82 -33.91 -11.95
C ALA A 100 -30.87 -34.28 -13.00
N ASP A 101 -30.42 -34.74 -14.16
CA ASP A 101 -31.26 -35.64 -14.96
C ASP A 101 -30.43 -36.82 -15.45
N ASP A 102 -30.75 -37.92 -14.79
CA ASP A 102 -30.27 -39.26 -14.98
C ASP A 102 -30.62 -39.81 -16.37
N GLU A 103 -29.82 -40.79 -16.74
CA GLU A 103 -29.85 -41.59 -17.95
C GLU A 103 -31.18 -42.37 -18.16
N LYS A 104 -31.47 -42.66 -19.44
CA LYS A 104 -32.36 -43.73 -20.00
C LYS A 104 -33.88 -43.49 -19.89
N THR A 105 -34.70 -43.74 -20.91
CA THR A 105 -34.84 -45.03 -21.61
C THR A 105 -35.82 -44.94 -22.81
N LYS A 106 -35.51 -45.63 -23.92
CA LYS A 106 -36.36 -46.53 -24.76
C LYS A 106 -37.57 -46.03 -25.60
N THR A 107 -37.56 -46.50 -26.88
CA THR A 107 -38.67 -46.98 -27.76
C THR A 107 -39.76 -45.97 -28.16
N SER A 108 -40.25 -45.89 -29.40
CA SER A 108 -40.32 -46.83 -30.54
C SER A 108 -40.27 -46.06 -31.87
#